data_AF-A0A925Q8Q0-F1
#
_entry.id   AF-A0A925Q8Q0-F1
#
_cell.length_a   1.000
_cell.length_b   1.000
_cell.length_c   1.000
_cell.angle_alpha   90.00
_cell.angle_beta   90.00
_cell.angle_gamma   90.00
#
_symmetry.space_group_name_H-M   'P 1'
#
loop_
_entity.id
_entity.type
_entity.pdbx_description
1 polymer ?
#
loop_
_entity_poly.entity_id
_entity_poly.type
_entity_poly.pdbx_seq_one_letter_code
_entity_poly.pdbx_strand_id
1 'polypeptide(L)' 'MNGLRVYIKTETRGLVNGENVFYSRRGDGPIYCWRYEAAISYWRVARMHAADITQRELCVASWKSVPENLQTRLGEHYQD' A
#
# COMPACT_ATOMS: atom_id res chain seq x y z
N MET A 1 -3.47 -3.49 -15.55
CA MET A 1 -3.35 -2.63 -14.35
C MET A 1 -2.87 -1.23 -14.73
N ASN A 2 -3.65 -0.46 -15.50
CA ASN A 2 -3.23 0.89 -15.89
C ASN A 2 -3.55 1.89 -14.78
N GLY A 3 -2.56 2.70 -14.41
CA GLY A 3 -2.72 3.78 -13.42
C GLY A 3 -2.66 3.36 -11.95
N LEU A 4 -2.36 2.10 -11.62
CA LEU A 4 -2.08 1.69 -10.25
C LEU A 4 -0.68 2.16 -9.84
N ARG A 5 -0.60 2.86 -8.72
CA ARG A 5 0.66 3.27 -8.08
C ARG A 5 0.71 2.72 -6.66
N VAL A 6 1.87 2.24 -6.27
CA VAL A 6 2.17 1.76 -4.91
C VAL A 6 3.14 2.74 -4.27
N TYR A 7 2.99 2.96 -2.97
CA TYR A 7 3.76 3.91 -2.20
C TYR A 7 4.21 3.32 -0.85
N ILE A 8 5.23 3.94 -0.28
CA ILE A 8 5.73 3.72 1.08
C ILE A 8 5.87 5.08 1.77
N LYS A 9 5.81 5.13 3.10
CA LYS A 9 6.11 6.37 3.83
C LYS A 9 7.62 6.62 3.84
N THR A 10 8.03 7.88 3.75
CA THR A 10 9.45 8.28 3.70
C THR A 10 10.10 8.27 5.09
N GLU A 11 9.38 8.75 6.11
CA GLU A 11 9.90 8.88 7.48
C GLU A 11 10.02 7.53 8.20
N THR A 12 9.18 6.59 7.82
CA THR A 12 9.21 5.20 8.27
C THR A 12 9.51 4.37 7.04
N ARG A 13 10.78 4.00 6.82
CA ARG A 13 11.18 2.99 5.81
C ARG A 13 10.36 1.71 6.00
N GLY A 14 9.15 1.68 5.46
CA GLY A 14 8.21 0.57 5.50
C GLY A 14 7.67 0.16 6.88
N LEU A 15 8.15 0.67 8.01
CA LEU A 15 7.85 0.09 9.34
C LEU A 15 7.02 1.03 10.21
N VAL A 16 5.70 0.83 10.28
CA VAL A 16 4.91 1.34 11.41
C VAL A 16 4.95 0.23 12.46
N ASN A 17 5.56 0.48 13.62
CA ASN A 17 5.73 -0.53 14.68
C ASN A 17 6.49 -1.82 14.27
N GLY A 18 7.35 -1.75 13.24
CA GLY A 18 8.06 -2.93 12.74
C GLY A 18 7.27 -3.78 11.72
N GLU A 19 6.08 -3.34 11.32
CA GLU A 19 5.25 -4.02 10.32
C GLU A 19 5.42 -3.36 8.94
N ASN A 20 5.59 -4.18 7.90
CA ASN A 20 5.66 -3.69 6.53
C ASN A 20 4.32 -3.05 6.11
N VAL A 21 4.35 -1.75 5.83
CA VAL A 21 3.18 -0.98 5.36
C VAL A 21 3.41 -0.44 3.96
N PHE A 22 2.45 -0.70 3.07
CA PHE A 22 2.39 -0.15 1.72
C PHE A 22 1.09 0.62 1.53
N TYR A 23 1.07 1.50 0.54
CA TYR A 23 -0.13 2.23 0.15
C TYR A 23 -0.37 2.09 -1.34
N SER A 24 -1.61 2.14 -1.79
CA SER A 24 -1.94 2.08 -3.21
C SER A 24 -2.99 3.08 -3.62
N ARG A 25 -2.93 3.54 -4.87
CA ARG A 25 -3.92 4.42 -5.49
C ARG A 25 -4.04 4.08 -6.97
N ARG A 26 -5.27 4.00 -7.49
CA ARG A 26 -5.55 3.84 -8.94
C ARG A 26 -6.05 5.17 -9.49
N GLY A 27 -5.29 5.77 -10.41
CA GLY A 27 -5.59 7.09 -10.96
C GLY A 27 -5.78 8.13 -9.85
N ASP A 28 -6.87 8.90 -9.92
CA ASP A 28 -7.23 9.87 -8.88
C ASP A 28 -8.13 9.31 -7.76
N GLY A 29 -8.33 7.99 -7.72
CA GLY A 29 -9.15 7.32 -6.73
C GLY A 29 -8.63 7.41 -5.29
N PRO A 30 -9.32 6.77 -4.32
CA PRO A 30 -8.90 6.78 -2.92
C PRO A 30 -7.56 6.07 -2.72
N ILE A 31 -6.86 6.47 -1.66
CA ILE A 31 -5.66 5.79 -1.18
C ILE A 31 -6.08 4.64 -0.25
N TYR A 32 -5.47 3.49 -0.45
CA TYR A 32 -5.60 2.33 0.41
C TYR A 32 -4.29 2.07 1.15
N CYS A 33 -4.38 1.60 2.39
CA CYS A 33 -3.27 1.17 3.22
C CYS A 33 -3.27 -0.35 3.32
N TRP A 34 -2.11 -0.94 3.13
CA TRP A 34 -1.85 -2.36 3.16
C TRP A 34 -0.90 -2.65 4.30
N ARG A 35 -1.36 -3.45 5.27
CA ARG A 35 -0.55 -3.85 6.43
C ARG A 35 -0.39 -5.35 6.45
N TYR A 36 0.83 -5.80 6.67
CA TYR A 36 1.13 -7.22 6.81
C TYR A 36 0.82 -7.68 8.22
N GLU A 37 -0.11 -8.62 8.35
CA GLU A 37 -0.41 -9.29 9.61
C GLU A 37 0.38 -10.61 9.67
N ALA A 38 1.50 -10.58 10.39
CA ALA A 38 2.41 -11.72 10.47
C ALA A 38 1.76 -12.98 11.07
N ALA A 39 0.81 -12.82 11.99
CA ALA A 39 0.12 -13.93 12.67
C ALA A 39 -0.62 -14.87 11.70
N ILE A 40 -1.11 -14.35 10.57
CA ILE A 40 -1.85 -15.11 9.56
C ILE A 40 -1.19 -15.04 8.18
N SER A 41 0.02 -14.48 8.10
CA SER A 41 0.77 -14.25 6.86
C SER A 41 -0.04 -13.57 5.75
N TYR A 42 -0.81 -12.54 6.11
CA TYR A 42 -1.80 -11.95 5.20
C TYR A 42 -1.72 -10.42 5.14
N TRP A 43 -2.10 -9.85 4.00
CA TRP A 43 -2.19 -8.41 3.79
C TRP A 43 -3.61 -7.90 4.00
N ARG A 44 -3.82 -7.13 5.07
CA ARG A 44 -5.07 -6.41 5.29
C ARG A 44 -5.07 -5.10 4.53
N VAL A 45 -6.23 -4.76 3.98
CA VAL A 45 -6.48 -3.50 3.27
C VAL A 45 -7.45 -2.64 4.05
N ALA A 46 -7.17 -1.34 4.12
CA ALA A 46 -8.09 -0.34 4.63
C ALA A 46 -8.10 0.89 3.71
N ARG A 47 -9.28 1.46 3.48
CA ARG A 47 -9.41 2.74 2.76
C ARG A 47 -9.03 3.88 3.71
N MET A 48 -8.15 4.77 3.27
CA MET A 48 -7.69 5.90 4.06
C MET A 48 -8.55 7.14 3.81
N HIS A 49 -8.77 7.96 4.84
CA HIS A 49 -9.31 9.30 4.63
C HIS A 49 -8.22 10.25 4.13
N ALA A 50 -8.61 11.24 3.33
CA ALA A 50 -7.68 12.24 2.80
C ALA A 50 -6.99 13.06 3.90
N ALA A 51 -7.62 13.20 5.09
CA ALA A 51 -7.04 13.86 6.24
C ALA A 51 -5.94 13.04 6.93
N ASP A 52 -5.95 11.71 6.75
CA ASP A 52 -5.02 10.79 7.43
C ASP A 52 -3.68 10.64 6.69
N ILE A 53 -3.60 11.14 5.45
CA ILE A 53 -2.42 11.01 4.60
C ILE A 53 -2.07 12.36 3.99
N THR A 54 -0.93 12.90 4.41
CA THR A 54 -0.25 13.95 3.66
C THR A 54 0.48 13.31 2.49
N GLN A 55 0.06 13.59 1.25
CA GLN A 55 0.69 13.01 0.05
C GLN A 55 2.21 13.28 -0.03
N ARG A 56 2.70 14.34 0.64
CA ARG A 56 4.14 14.67 0.75
C ARG A 56 4.96 13.63 1.52
N GLU A 57 4.31 12.78 2.31
CA GLU A 57 4.96 11.71 3.09
C GLU A 57 5.08 10.38 2.32
N LEU A 58 4.45 10.28 1.14
CA LEU A 58 4.41 9.05 0.35
C LEU A 58 5.41 9.10 -0.81
N CYS A 59 6.38 8.19 -0.78
CA CYS A 59 7.27 7.93 -1.91
C CYS A 59 6.72 6.80 -2.76
N VAL A 60 6.84 6.94 -4.09
CA VAL A 60 6.48 5.86 -5.02
C VAL A 60 7.40 4.67 -4.78
N ALA A 61 6.81 3.51 -4.52
CA ALA A 61 7.53 2.25 -4.39
C ALA A 61 7.71 1.62 -5.78
N SER A 62 8.88 1.02 -6.02
CA SER A 62 9.08 0.20 -7.20
C SER A 62 8.18 -1.04 -7.12
N TRP A 63 7.49 -1.40 -8.21
CA TRP A 63 6.70 -2.62 -8.24
C TRP A 63 7.54 -3.85 -7.87
N LYS A 64 8.82 -3.88 -8.27
CA LYS A 64 9.77 -4.95 -7.93
C LYS A 64 10.09 -5.05 -6.43
N SER A 65 9.88 -3.97 -5.67
CA SER A 65 10.06 -3.96 -4.20
C SER A 65 8.79 -4.34 -3.43
N VAL A 66 7.65 -4.52 -4.13
CA VAL A 66 6.41 -4.96 -3.52
C VAL A 66 6.44 -6.48 -3.36
N PRO A 67 6.19 -7.03 -2.15
CA PRO A 67 6.15 -8.48 -1.93
C PRO A 67 5.15 -9.19 -2.85
N GLU A 68 5.49 -10.37 -3.37
CA GLU A 68 4.64 -11.10 -4.33
C GLU A 68 3.24 -11.38 -3.80
N ASN A 69 3.12 -11.75 -2.53
CA ASN A 69 1.82 -11.94 -1.88
C ASN A 69 0.98 -10.64 -1.82
N LEU A 70 1.62 -9.46 -1.71
CA LEU A 70 0.92 -8.18 -1.81
C LEU A 70 0.55 -7.85 -3.26
N GLN A 71 1.41 -8.18 -4.23
CA GLN A 71 1.10 -7.99 -5.66
C GLN A 71 -0.17 -8.73 -6.07
N THR A 72 -0.33 -9.99 -5.64
CA THR A 72 -1.54 -10.77 -5.87
C THR A 72 -2.78 -10.09 -5.27
N ARG A 73 -2.68 -9.65 -4.01
CA ARG A 73 -3.78 -8.97 -3.31
C ARG A 73 -4.17 -7.64 -3.95
N LEU A 74 -3.20 -6.89 -4.45
CA LEU A 74 -3.43 -5.68 -5.23
C LEU A 74 -4.15 -6.00 -6.55
N GLY A 75 -3.74 -7.08 -7.22
CA GLY A 75 -4.43 -7.59 -8.42
C GLY A 75 -5.90 -7.87 -8.15
N GLU A 76 -6.18 -8.70 -7.14
CA GLU A 76 -7.54 -9.07 -6.72
C GLU A 76 -8.38 -7.84 -6.33
N HIS A 77 -7.82 -6.90 -5.57
CA HIS A 77 -8.55 -5.72 -5.10
C HIS A 77 -8.91 -4.72 -6.21
N TYR A 78 -8.13 -4.66 -7.29
CA TYR A 78 -8.34 -3.73 -8.41
C TYR A 78 -8.81 -4.43 -9.70
N GLN A 79 -9.24 -5.70 -9.60
CA GLN A 79 -9.79 -6.48 -10.72
C GLN A 79 -11.28 -6.22 -10.98
N ASP A 80 -11.95 -5.43 -10.15
CA ASP A 80 -13.17 -4.68 -10.50
C ASP A 80 -12.86 -3.39 -11.31
#